data_AF-A0A1V0I3I6-F1
#
_entry.id   AF-A0A1V0I3I6-F1
#
_cell.length_a   1.000
_cell.length_b   1.000
_cell.length_c   1.000
_cell.angle_alpha   90.00
_cell.angle_beta   90.00
_cell.angle_gamma   90.00
#
_symmetry.space_group_name_H-M   'P 1'
#
loop_
_entity.id
_entity.type
_entity.pdbx_description
1 polymer ?
#
loop_
_entity_poly.entity_id
_entity_poly.type
_entity_poly.pdbx_seq_one_letter_code
_entity_poly.pdbx_strand_id
1 'polypeptide(L)'
;MMKNLVLPFFAATVLATAAHADEREAAAVSAFESYCLASGGDLGKAVEALDASDSFEDGRKSGAGSFVHASYVGPDGINASVMIGASMSDDKCSIILKNVADPLALADKLSLDMAKAAEAEPVKWEAFGDYGKGAFGYQRDDGDVLVAPMTTGISDDIVHINFYPT
;
A
#
# COMPACT_ATOMS: atom_id res chain seq x y z
N MET A 1 -36.59 42.60 -12.26
CA MET A 1 -35.33 42.14 -12.87
C MET A 1 -34.70 41.12 -11.93
N MET A 2 -34.82 39.83 -12.23
CA MET A 2 -34.16 38.75 -11.46
C MET A 2 -32.69 38.68 -11.85
N LYS A 3 -31.79 38.85 -10.87
CA LYS A 3 -30.37 38.51 -11.03
C LYS A 3 -30.22 37.02 -10.71
N ASN A 4 -29.90 36.22 -11.72
CA ASN A 4 -29.54 34.82 -11.57
C ASN A 4 -28.31 34.71 -10.66
N LEU A 5 -28.48 34.11 -9.48
CA LEU A 5 -27.37 33.54 -8.72
C LEU A 5 -26.91 32.28 -9.47
N VAL A 6 -25.76 32.36 -10.14
CA VAL A 6 -25.02 31.19 -10.56
C VAL A 6 -24.20 30.75 -9.35
N LEU A 7 -24.64 29.69 -8.66
CA LEU A 7 -23.81 29.04 -7.63
C LEU A 7 -22.61 28.33 -8.29
N PRO A 8 -21.42 28.37 -7.68
CA PRO A 8 -20.23 27.74 -8.23
C PRO A 8 -20.30 26.22 -8.00
N PHE A 9 -20.78 25.48 -8.99
CA PHE A 9 -20.80 24.00 -8.97
C PHE A 9 -19.40 23.36 -8.92
N PHE A 10 -18.32 24.12 -9.14
CA PHE A 10 -16.95 23.59 -9.20
C PHE A 10 -16.31 23.30 -7.84
N ALA A 11 -16.73 23.96 -6.76
CA ALA A 11 -16.10 23.76 -5.44
C ALA A 11 -16.50 22.43 -4.77
N ALA A 12 -17.73 21.96 -5.00
CA ALA A 12 -18.25 20.74 -4.36
C ALA A 12 -17.58 19.46 -4.90
N THR A 13 -17.27 19.43 -6.20
CA THR A 13 -16.66 18.25 -6.84
C THR A 13 -15.23 18.02 -6.37
N VAL A 14 -14.43 19.09 -6.21
CA VAL A 14 -13.02 18.98 -5.77
C VAL A 14 -12.91 18.48 -4.33
N LEU A 15 -13.81 18.94 -3.45
CA LEU A 15 -13.84 18.51 -2.05
C LEU A 15 -14.23 17.02 -1.92
N ALA A 16 -15.18 16.54 -2.73
CA ALA A 16 -15.58 15.13 -2.72
C ALA A 16 -14.44 14.21 -3.21
N THR A 17 -13.70 14.62 -4.25
CA THR A 17 -12.56 13.83 -4.75
C THR A 17 -11.39 13.78 -3.77
N ALA A 18 -11.12 14.85 -3.04
CA ALA A 18 -10.07 14.88 -2.03
C ALA A 18 -10.43 14.03 -0.81
N ALA A 19 -11.67 14.16 -0.30
CA ALA A 19 -12.16 13.35 0.81
C ALA A 19 -12.15 11.84 0.47
N HIS A 20 -12.57 11.48 -0.75
CA HIS A 20 -12.53 10.08 -1.20
C HIS A 20 -11.10 9.54 -1.37
N ALA A 21 -10.13 10.39 -1.74
CA ALA A 21 -8.72 9.99 -1.79
C ALA A 21 -8.19 9.72 -0.37
N ASP A 22 -8.47 10.63 0.58
CA ASP A 22 -8.07 10.45 1.98
C ASP A 22 -8.72 9.21 2.63
N GLU A 23 -10.01 8.92 2.35
CA GLU A 23 -10.69 7.72 2.83
C GLU A 23 -10.06 6.43 2.28
N ARG A 24 -9.70 6.42 1.00
CA ARG A 24 -9.03 5.30 0.35
C ARG A 24 -7.62 5.09 0.90
N GLU A 25 -6.87 6.16 1.10
CA GLU A 25 -5.54 6.13 1.70
C GLU A 25 -5.59 5.55 3.12
N ALA A 26 -6.53 6.02 3.94
CA ALA A 26 -6.76 5.49 5.28
C ALA A 26 -7.18 4.00 5.26
N ALA A 27 -8.04 3.59 4.33
CA ALA A 27 -8.42 2.19 4.16
C ALA A 27 -7.22 1.30 3.77
N ALA A 28 -6.32 1.79 2.92
CA ALA A 28 -5.11 1.05 2.53
C ALA A 28 -4.15 0.88 3.71
N VAL A 29 -3.94 1.91 4.53
CA VAL A 29 -3.14 1.80 5.76
C VAL A 29 -3.79 0.82 6.74
N SER A 30 -5.10 0.92 6.95
CA SER A 30 -5.83 -0.01 7.83
C SER A 30 -5.74 -1.48 7.35
N ALA A 31 -5.85 -1.72 6.05
CA ALA A 31 -5.64 -3.04 5.47
C ALA A 31 -4.21 -3.53 5.70
N PHE A 32 -3.22 -2.66 5.56
CA PHE A 32 -1.81 -3.00 5.78
C PHE A 32 -1.56 -3.42 7.23
N GLU A 33 -2.09 -2.66 8.19
CA GLU A 33 -2.00 -3.00 9.61
C GLU A 33 -2.69 -4.35 9.90
N SER A 34 -3.88 -4.56 9.34
CA SER A 34 -4.71 -5.73 9.61
C SER A 34 -4.16 -7.03 9.01
N TYR A 35 -3.56 -6.96 7.82
CA TYR A 35 -3.14 -8.15 7.07
C TYR A 35 -1.63 -8.36 7.10
N CYS A 36 -0.84 -7.29 6.98
CA CYS A 36 0.62 -7.40 6.94
C CYS A 36 1.23 -7.33 8.34
N LEU A 37 0.91 -6.30 9.14
CA LEU A 37 1.57 -6.13 10.45
C LEU A 37 1.02 -7.06 11.54
N ALA A 38 -0.31 -7.29 11.58
CA ALA A 38 -0.91 -8.18 12.58
C ALA A 38 -0.42 -9.64 12.50
N SER A 39 0.23 -10.01 11.39
CA SER A 39 0.86 -11.32 11.22
C SER A 39 2.10 -11.53 12.13
N GLY A 40 2.70 -10.45 12.63
CA GLY A 40 3.91 -10.49 13.46
C GLY A 40 5.12 -11.11 12.75
N GLY A 41 5.23 -10.90 11.44
CA GLY A 41 6.31 -11.44 10.60
C GLY A 41 6.04 -12.82 10.00
N ASP A 42 4.97 -13.49 10.43
CA ASP A 42 4.55 -14.76 9.84
C ASP A 42 3.70 -14.52 8.58
N LEU A 43 4.38 -14.45 7.42
CA LEU A 43 3.71 -14.21 6.14
C LEU A 43 2.70 -15.31 5.75
N GLY A 44 2.79 -16.51 6.34
CA GLY A 44 1.77 -17.54 6.19
C GLY A 44 0.43 -17.10 6.78
N LYS A 45 0.44 -16.47 7.96
CA LYS A 45 -0.77 -15.91 8.58
C LYS A 45 -1.34 -14.74 7.79
N ALA A 46 -0.48 -13.92 7.18
CA ALA A 46 -0.95 -12.85 6.29
C ALA A 46 -1.74 -13.42 5.11
N VAL A 47 -1.24 -14.50 4.49
CA VAL A 47 -1.93 -15.23 3.41
C VAL A 47 -3.26 -15.82 3.90
N GLU A 48 -3.29 -16.48 5.06
CA GLU A 48 -4.53 -17.04 5.62
C GLU A 48 -5.58 -15.96 5.93
N ALA A 49 -5.15 -14.83 6.47
CA ALA A 49 -6.04 -13.71 6.78
C ALA A 49 -6.61 -13.05 5.51
N LEU A 50 -5.79 -12.94 4.45
CA LEU A 50 -6.25 -12.42 3.15
C LEU A 50 -7.19 -13.39 2.45
N ASP A 51 -6.94 -14.71 2.49
CA ASP A 51 -7.86 -15.71 1.95
C ASP A 51 -9.23 -15.71 2.64
N ALA A 52 -9.26 -15.42 3.93
CA ALA A 52 -10.47 -15.37 4.73
C ALA A 52 -11.18 -14.00 4.67
N SER A 53 -10.64 -13.03 3.94
CA SER A 53 -11.20 -11.68 3.85
C SER A 53 -12.40 -11.62 2.91
N ASP A 54 -13.50 -11.02 3.39
CA ASP A 54 -14.64 -10.67 2.52
C ASP A 54 -14.35 -9.45 1.63
N SER A 55 -13.25 -8.71 1.87
CA SER A 55 -12.89 -7.50 1.14
C SER A 55 -11.83 -7.72 0.06
N PHE A 56 -11.06 -8.80 0.15
CA PHE A 56 -10.03 -9.15 -0.82
C PHE A 56 -10.44 -10.41 -1.56
N GLU A 57 -10.89 -10.23 -2.81
CA GLU A 57 -11.42 -11.29 -3.66
C GLU A 57 -10.34 -11.83 -4.62
N ASP A 58 -10.71 -12.89 -5.35
CA ASP A 58 -9.92 -13.46 -6.45
C ASP A 58 -8.47 -13.81 -6.08
N GLY A 59 -8.27 -14.35 -4.88
CA GLY A 59 -6.97 -14.83 -4.41
C GLY A 59 -6.32 -15.78 -5.42
N ARG A 60 -5.27 -15.30 -6.09
CA ARG A 60 -4.44 -16.10 -6.99
C ARG A 60 -3.15 -16.44 -6.29
N LYS A 61 -2.95 -17.73 -6.05
CA LYS A 61 -1.69 -18.25 -5.54
C LYS A 61 -0.94 -18.96 -6.66
N SER A 62 0.31 -18.58 -6.85
CA SER A 62 1.26 -19.29 -7.70
C SER A 62 2.53 -19.54 -6.90
N GLY A 63 3.29 -20.57 -7.28
CA GLY A 63 4.45 -20.96 -6.50
C GLY A 63 4.94 -22.36 -6.85
N ALA A 64 6.17 -22.67 -6.44
CA ALA A 64 6.76 -24.00 -6.54
C ALA A 64 7.75 -24.21 -5.39
N GLY A 65 7.68 -25.37 -4.73
CA GLY A 65 8.51 -25.65 -3.56
C GLY A 65 8.20 -24.70 -2.39
N SER A 66 9.23 -24.03 -1.87
CA SER A 66 9.10 -23.02 -0.80
C SER A 66 8.66 -21.64 -1.31
N PHE A 67 8.62 -21.41 -2.63
CA PHE A 67 8.19 -20.15 -3.19
C PHE A 67 6.67 -20.06 -3.22
N VAL A 68 6.13 -18.99 -2.64
CA VAL A 68 4.72 -18.62 -2.69
C VAL A 68 4.59 -17.17 -3.14
N HIS A 69 3.72 -16.94 -4.12
CA HIS A 69 3.23 -15.62 -4.48
C HIS A 69 1.70 -15.65 -4.45
N ALA A 70 1.12 -14.97 -3.47
CA ALA A 70 -0.31 -14.77 -3.34
C ALA A 70 -0.66 -13.33 -3.74
N SER A 71 -1.72 -13.16 -4.52
CA SER A 71 -2.20 -11.85 -4.97
C SER A 71 -3.71 -11.79 -4.86
N TYR A 72 -4.22 -10.64 -4.40
CA TYR A 72 -5.64 -10.43 -4.14
C TYR A 72 -6.08 -9.09 -4.71
N VAL A 73 -7.31 -9.04 -5.22
CA VAL A 73 -7.94 -7.80 -5.69
C VAL A 73 -8.86 -7.30 -4.58
N GLY A 74 -8.65 -6.06 -4.14
CA GLY A 74 -9.49 -5.42 -3.13
C GLY A 74 -10.31 -4.25 -3.71
N PRO A 75 -11.06 -3.55 -2.84
CA PRO A 75 -11.93 -2.47 -3.25
C PRO A 75 -11.13 -1.23 -3.68
N ASP A 76 -11.75 -0.38 -4.50
CA ASP A 76 -11.28 0.97 -4.79
C ASP A 76 -9.81 1.05 -5.26
N GLY A 77 -9.36 0.03 -6.00
CA GLY A 77 -7.99 -0.04 -6.51
C GLY A 77 -6.94 -0.25 -5.43
N ILE A 78 -7.32 -0.81 -4.28
CA ILE A 78 -6.42 -1.33 -3.24
C ILE A 78 -6.27 -2.83 -3.48
N ASN A 79 -5.06 -3.31 -3.70
CA ASN A 79 -4.76 -4.73 -3.86
C ASN A 79 -3.84 -5.20 -2.73
N ALA A 80 -3.73 -6.51 -2.56
CA ALA A 80 -2.77 -7.11 -1.64
C ALA A 80 -1.90 -8.15 -2.34
N SER A 81 -0.66 -8.32 -1.88
CA SER A 81 0.23 -9.37 -2.33
C SER A 81 1.11 -9.85 -1.19
N VAL A 82 1.39 -11.15 -1.16
CA VAL A 82 2.37 -11.75 -0.25
C VAL A 82 3.34 -12.58 -1.07
N MET A 83 4.63 -12.39 -0.81
CA MET A 83 5.73 -13.10 -1.46
C MET A 83 6.60 -13.77 -0.39
N ILE A 84 6.84 -15.07 -0.55
CA ILE A 84 7.61 -15.91 0.38
C ILE A 84 8.56 -16.78 -0.42
N GLY A 85 9.81 -16.89 0.00
CA GLY A 85 10.83 -17.76 -0.58
C GLY A 85 11.25 -17.40 -2.01
N ALA A 86 11.11 -16.14 -2.43
CA ALA A 86 11.55 -15.72 -3.76
C ALA A 86 13.08 -15.56 -3.80
N SER A 87 13.75 -16.13 -4.80
CA SER A 87 15.22 -16.07 -4.87
C SER A 87 15.78 -14.70 -5.28
N MET A 88 14.93 -13.82 -5.81
CA MET A 88 15.31 -12.53 -6.39
C MET A 88 14.68 -11.33 -5.66
N SER A 89 13.89 -11.57 -4.62
CA SER A 89 13.23 -10.53 -3.82
C SER A 89 13.13 -11.03 -2.39
N ASP A 90 13.28 -10.11 -1.45
CA ASP A 90 12.99 -10.41 -0.05
C ASP A 90 11.51 -10.74 0.13
N ASP A 91 11.26 -11.57 1.14
CA ASP A 91 9.94 -11.96 1.60
C ASP A 91 9.19 -10.72 2.11
N LYS A 92 7.94 -10.57 1.70
CA LYS A 92 7.15 -9.38 2.02
C LYS A 92 5.65 -9.58 1.94
N CYS A 93 4.93 -8.77 2.70
CA CYS A 93 3.52 -8.48 2.51
C CYS A 93 3.35 -7.04 2.03
N SER A 94 2.52 -6.84 1.01
CA SER A 94 2.31 -5.53 0.39
C SER A 94 0.82 -5.23 0.26
N ILE A 95 0.42 -4.01 0.64
CA ILE A 95 -0.81 -3.38 0.17
C ILE A 95 -0.45 -2.40 -0.96
N ILE A 96 -1.23 -2.42 -2.03
CA ILE A 96 -0.91 -1.78 -3.30
C ILE A 96 -2.03 -0.79 -3.64
N LEU A 97 -1.71 0.50 -3.71
CA LEU A 97 -2.62 1.52 -4.24
C LEU A 97 -2.31 1.75 -5.72
N LYS A 98 -3.33 1.61 -6.57
CA LYS A 98 -3.26 1.93 -8.01
C LYS A 98 -3.83 3.32 -8.34
N ASN A 99 -3.69 3.81 -9.57
CA ASN A 99 -4.33 5.07 -10.02
C ASN A 99 -3.99 6.27 -9.12
N VAL A 100 -2.78 6.32 -8.57
CA VAL A 100 -2.31 7.39 -7.69
C VAL A 100 -1.77 8.53 -8.54
N ALA A 101 -2.30 9.74 -8.34
CA ALA A 101 -1.94 10.91 -9.14
C ALA A 101 -0.49 11.39 -8.95
N ASP A 102 0.02 11.34 -7.71
CA ASP A 102 1.42 11.61 -7.39
C ASP A 102 1.96 10.55 -6.42
N PRO A 103 2.46 9.42 -6.94
CA PRO A 103 2.91 8.30 -6.12
C PRO A 103 4.07 8.62 -5.18
N LEU A 104 4.96 9.54 -5.60
CA LEU A 104 6.12 9.90 -4.78
C LEU A 104 5.68 10.76 -3.60
N ALA A 105 4.85 11.78 -3.83
CA ALA A 105 4.32 12.62 -2.77
C ALA A 105 3.43 11.81 -1.81
N LEU A 106 2.62 10.89 -2.33
CA LEU A 106 1.78 10.02 -1.50
C LEU A 106 2.64 9.08 -0.64
N ALA A 107 3.70 8.49 -1.21
CA ALA A 107 4.57 7.59 -0.45
C ALA A 107 5.24 8.30 0.74
N ASP A 108 5.77 9.51 0.52
CA ASP A 108 6.37 10.32 1.60
C ASP A 108 5.32 10.67 2.66
N LYS A 109 4.13 11.16 2.27
CA LYS A 109 3.01 11.48 3.18
C LYS A 109 2.64 10.28 4.06
N LEU A 110 2.29 9.15 3.45
CA LEU A 110 1.84 7.96 4.18
C LEU A 110 2.95 7.43 5.12
N SER A 111 4.20 7.42 4.66
CA SER A 111 5.30 6.95 5.48
C SER A 111 5.50 7.79 6.74
N LEU A 112 5.37 9.11 6.65
CA LEU A 112 5.49 10.02 7.80
C LEU A 112 4.34 9.85 8.78
N ASP A 113 3.11 9.71 8.27
CA ASP A 113 1.92 9.49 9.10
C ASP A 113 2.02 8.14 9.84
N MET A 114 2.46 7.08 9.14
CA MET A 114 2.63 5.75 9.73
C MET A 114 3.79 5.69 10.73
N ALA A 115 4.95 6.30 10.41
CA ALA A 115 6.10 6.36 11.32
C ALA A 115 5.71 7.11 12.61
N LYS A 116 5.00 8.24 12.47
CA LYS A 116 4.47 9.00 13.61
C LYS A 116 3.50 8.17 14.46
N ALA A 117 2.58 7.43 13.83
CA ALA A 117 1.64 6.56 14.54
C ALA A 117 2.35 5.41 15.28
N ALA A 118 3.45 4.92 14.72
CA ALA A 118 4.30 3.89 15.32
C ALA A 118 5.31 4.44 16.35
N GLU A 119 5.35 5.76 16.58
CA GLU A 119 6.37 6.44 17.40
C GLU A 119 7.82 6.09 16.97
N ALA A 120 8.03 5.93 15.65
CA ALA A 120 9.30 5.56 15.05
C ALA A 120 9.93 6.71 14.26
N GLU A 121 11.25 6.71 14.15
CA GLU A 121 11.98 7.67 13.32
C GLU A 121 11.80 7.33 11.83
N PRO A 122 11.44 8.31 10.98
CA PRO A 122 11.29 8.07 9.56
C PRO A 122 12.65 7.83 8.90
N VAL A 123 12.69 6.86 8.00
CA VAL A 123 13.86 6.44 7.24
C VAL A 123 13.59 6.59 5.74
N LYS A 124 14.65 6.90 5.00
CA LYS A 124 14.65 6.93 3.54
C LYS A 124 15.64 5.90 3.02
N TRP A 125 15.18 5.08 2.09
CA TRP A 125 16.02 4.10 1.39
C TRP A 125 16.36 4.61 0.00
N GLU A 126 17.60 4.37 -0.43
CA GLU A 126 18.01 4.55 -1.81
C GLU A 126 17.26 3.60 -2.76
N ALA A 127 17.38 3.79 -4.07
CA ALA A 127 16.74 2.95 -5.07
C ALA A 127 17.12 1.46 -4.96
N PHE A 128 16.12 0.58 -5.05
CA PHE A 128 16.31 -0.88 -4.98
C PHE A 128 15.18 -1.63 -5.69
N GLY A 129 15.46 -2.83 -6.21
CA GLY A 129 14.46 -3.70 -6.84
C GLY A 129 13.54 -2.97 -7.82
N ASP A 130 12.23 -3.06 -7.57
CA ASP A 130 11.18 -2.40 -8.37
C ASP A 130 10.98 -0.90 -8.04
N TYR A 131 11.67 -0.39 -7.01
CA TYR A 131 11.54 0.94 -6.43
C TYR A 131 12.76 1.82 -6.75
N GLY A 132 12.97 2.10 -8.03
CA GLY A 132 14.03 2.93 -8.59
C GLY A 132 14.04 4.40 -8.13
N LYS A 133 13.00 4.85 -7.43
CA LYS A 133 12.93 6.17 -6.76
C LYS A 133 13.25 6.09 -5.26
N GLY A 134 13.60 4.89 -4.76
CA GLY A 134 13.77 4.63 -3.34
C GLY A 134 12.43 4.40 -2.63
N ALA A 135 12.50 4.37 -1.30
CA ALA A 135 11.35 4.19 -0.43
C ALA A 135 11.44 5.08 0.81
N PHE A 136 10.30 5.29 1.45
CA PHE A 136 10.16 6.00 2.73
C PHE A 136 9.51 5.07 3.73
N GLY A 137 9.74 5.25 5.03
CA GLY A 137 9.18 4.32 6.00
C GLY A 137 9.82 4.41 7.36
N TYR A 138 9.86 3.30 8.08
CA TYR A 138 10.48 3.19 9.39
C TYR A 138 10.83 1.72 9.69
N GLN A 139 11.70 1.52 10.67
CA GLN A 139 12.12 0.19 11.11
C GLN A 139 11.36 -0.22 12.36
N ARG A 140 11.12 -1.53 12.51
CA ARG A 140 10.54 -2.16 13.69
C ARG A 140 11.42 -3.32 14.13
N ASP A 141 11.16 -3.84 15.33
CA ASP A 141 11.88 -5.01 15.86
C ASP A 141 11.58 -6.30 15.08
N ASP A 142 10.45 -6.36 14.37
CA ASP A 142 9.97 -7.51 13.61
C ASP A 142 10.09 -7.36 12.08
N GLY A 143 10.66 -6.24 11.60
CA GLY A 143 10.85 -5.99 10.17
C GLY A 143 10.84 -4.51 9.79
N ASP A 144 11.03 -4.24 8.50
CA ASP A 144 10.98 -2.88 7.96
C ASP A 144 9.61 -2.60 7.31
N VAL A 145 9.07 -1.39 7.55
CA VAL A 145 7.86 -0.89 6.88
C VAL A 145 8.25 0.17 5.86
N LEU A 146 7.98 -0.10 4.59
CA LEU A 146 8.40 0.75 3.47
C LEU A 146 7.21 1.12 2.58
N VAL A 147 6.97 2.41 2.39
CA VAL A 147 6.08 2.96 1.37
C VAL A 147 6.90 3.42 0.18
N ALA A 148 6.61 2.89 -1.01
CA ALA A 148 7.44 3.08 -2.18
C ALA A 148 6.62 3.20 -3.47
N PRO A 149 6.89 4.21 -4.32
CA PRO A 149 6.30 4.27 -5.65
C PRO A 149 6.96 3.20 -6.54
N MET A 150 6.14 2.42 -7.22
CA MET A 150 6.64 1.43 -8.18
C MET A 150 7.24 2.17 -9.40
N THR A 151 8.39 1.72 -9.87
CA THR A 151 9.09 2.36 -11.00
C THR A 151 9.35 1.41 -12.17
N THR A 152 9.29 0.11 -11.91
CA THR A 152 9.37 -0.95 -12.92
C THR A 152 7.94 -1.45 -13.20
N GLY A 153 7.67 -1.97 -14.40
CA GLY A 153 6.40 -2.65 -14.70
C GLY A 153 5.33 -1.82 -15.42
N ILE A 154 4.06 -2.12 -15.11
CA ILE A 154 2.87 -1.88 -15.98
C ILE A 154 2.37 -0.43 -15.91
N SER A 155 2.62 0.30 -14.82
CA SER A 155 2.08 1.64 -14.62
C SER A 155 2.91 2.46 -13.63
N ASP A 156 3.01 3.77 -13.88
CA ASP A 156 3.73 4.74 -13.06
C ASP A 156 2.86 5.38 -11.97
N ASP A 157 1.63 4.90 -11.80
CA ASP A 157 0.60 5.40 -10.88
C ASP A 157 0.37 4.48 -9.65
N ILE A 158 1.39 3.71 -9.26
CA ILE A 158 1.29 2.69 -8.21
C ILE A 158 2.16 3.03 -7.00
N VAL A 159 1.60 2.88 -5.79
CA VAL A 159 2.31 2.94 -4.51
C VAL A 159 2.15 1.60 -3.79
N HIS A 160 3.25 1.03 -3.30
CA HIS A 160 3.23 -0.12 -2.41
C HIS A 160 3.50 0.32 -0.97
N ILE A 161 2.68 -0.12 -0.02
CA ILE A 161 2.97 -0.14 1.41
C ILE A 161 3.43 -1.56 1.73
N ASN A 162 4.68 -1.74 2.13
CA ASN A 162 5.34 -3.03 2.26
C ASN A 162 5.77 -3.27 3.70
N PHE A 163 5.68 -4.52 4.13
CA PHE A 163 6.31 -5.04 5.32
C PHE A 163 7.29 -6.13 4.92
N TYR A 164 8.55 -5.96 5.32
CA TYR A 164 9.65 -6.90 5.11
C TYR A 164 10.07 -7.48 6.47
N PRO A 165 9.59 -8.66 6.85
CA PRO A 165 9.93 -9.25 8.14
C PRO A 165 11.38 -9.73 8.23
N THR A 166 11.93 -9.77 9.45
CA THR A 166 13.30 -10.22 9.77
C THR A 166 13.35 -11.55 10.50
#